data_AF-A0A2T3JGL8-F1
#
_entry.id   AF-A0A2T3JGL8-F1
#
_cell.length_a   1.000
_cell.length_b   1.000
_cell.length_c   1.000
_cell.angle_alpha   90.00
_cell.angle_beta   90.00
_cell.angle_gamma   90.00
#
_symmetry.space_group_name_H-M   'P 1'
#
loop_
_entity.id
_entity.type
_entity.pdbx_description
1 polymer ?
#
loop_
_entity_poly.entity_id
_entity_poly.type
_entity_poly.pdbx_seq_one_letter_code
_entity_poly.pdbx_strand_id
1 'polypeptide(L)'
;MNFKKYDKEQIEQASAIALWSLLNLTFLPVFSFIVLLTKINKCTTESFAAYHLNFAIKLNLAAATALILVSALMIVFGGFNSGMTWVFVITYFIFIHTVFILIAVWMLVRAWAGNKMGYKQN
;
A
#
# COMPACT_ATOMS: atom_id res chain seq x y z
N MET A 1 11.75 -24.07 -19.76
CA MET A 1 10.53 -24.23 -18.93
C MET A 1 10.03 -22.82 -18.58
N ASN A 2 8.94 -22.37 -19.19
CA ASN A 2 8.40 -21.02 -18.98
C ASN A 2 7.48 -21.05 -17.74
N PHE A 3 8.04 -20.67 -16.59
CA PHE A 3 7.36 -20.73 -15.30
C PHE A 3 6.43 -19.54 -15.02
N LYS A 4 6.25 -18.61 -15.97
CA LYS A 4 5.39 -17.44 -15.75
C LYS A 4 3.95 -17.77 -16.12
N LYS A 5 3.13 -17.95 -15.08
CA LYS A 5 1.67 -18.15 -15.19
C LYS A 5 0.94 -16.97 -15.83
N TYR A 6 1.51 -15.77 -15.71
CA TYR A 6 0.98 -14.54 -16.26
C TYR A 6 1.97 -13.94 -17.24
N ASP A 7 1.44 -13.23 -18.25
CA ASP A 7 2.28 -12.58 -19.24
C ASP A 7 3.24 -11.55 -18.61
N LYS A 8 4.37 -11.31 -19.27
CA LYS A 8 5.39 -10.37 -18.79
C LYS A 8 4.82 -8.97 -18.59
N GLU A 9 3.92 -8.53 -19.47
CA GLU A 9 3.31 -7.20 -19.38
C GLU A 9 2.47 -7.07 -18.09
N GLN A 10 1.70 -8.10 -17.73
CA GLN A 10 0.89 -8.08 -16.51
C GLN A 10 1.74 -8.07 -15.23
N ILE A 11 2.88 -8.75 -15.25
CA ILE A 11 3.82 -8.75 -14.14
C ILE A 11 4.47 -7.37 -13.98
N GLU A 12 4.86 -6.74 -15.07
CA GLU A 12 5.42 -5.39 -15.06
C GLU A 12 4.40 -4.37 -14.53
N GLN A 13 3.16 -4.42 -15.03
CA GLN A 13 2.09 -3.56 -14.56
C GLN A 13 1.79 -3.76 -13.06
N ALA A 14 1.67 -5.01 -12.60
CA ALA A 14 1.46 -5.33 -11.18
C ALA A 14 2.61 -4.83 -10.30
N SER A 15 3.84 -4.93 -10.79
CA SER A 15 5.04 -4.47 -10.07
C SER A 15 5.07 -2.95 -9.99
N ALA A 16 4.74 -2.24 -11.08
CA ALA A 16 4.61 -0.79 -11.09
C ALA A 16 3.51 -0.31 -10.13
N ILE A 17 2.36 -0.98 -10.11
CA ILE A 17 1.27 -0.71 -9.15
C ILE A 17 1.78 -0.86 -7.70
N ALA A 18 2.51 -1.94 -7.42
CA ALA A 18 3.06 -2.18 -6.09
C ALA A 18 4.09 -1.10 -5.68
N LEU A 19 4.93 -0.65 -6.62
CA LEU A 19 5.85 0.46 -6.41
C LEU A 19 5.13 1.77 -6.11
N TRP A 20 4.10 2.12 -6.88
CA TRP A 20 3.31 3.34 -6.61
C TRP A 20 2.61 3.28 -5.25
N SER A 21 2.15 2.10 -4.83
CA SER A 21 1.63 1.89 -3.47
C SER A 21 2.70 2.14 -2.41
N LEU A 22 3.88 1.57 -2.57
CA LEU A 22 5.00 1.75 -1.65
C LEU A 22 5.45 3.21 -1.59
N LEU A 23 5.45 3.90 -2.73
CA LEU A 23 5.86 5.29 -2.84
C LEU A 23 4.87 6.23 -2.16
N ASN A 24 3.56 5.94 -2.22
CA ASN A 24 2.55 6.66 -1.47
C ASN A 24 2.74 6.53 0.05
N LEU A 25 3.21 5.37 0.51
CA LEU A 25 3.47 5.09 1.93
C LEU A 25 4.81 5.65 2.42
N THR A 26 5.70 6.15 1.56
CA THR A 26 7.07 6.51 1.98
C THR A 26 7.46 7.94 1.62
N PHE A 27 7.51 8.26 0.32
CA PHE A 27 8.19 9.48 -0.15
C PHE A 27 7.28 10.44 -0.92
N LEU A 28 6.30 9.95 -1.69
CA LEU A 28 5.40 10.79 -2.48
C LEU A 28 3.94 10.45 -2.15
N PRO A 29 3.47 10.77 -0.93
CA PRO A 29 2.07 10.58 -0.57
C PRO A 29 1.18 11.44 -1.44
N VAL A 30 -0.08 11.03 -1.59
CA VAL A 30 -1.12 11.68 -2.41
C VAL A 30 -0.83 11.63 -3.91
N PHE A 31 0.32 12.10 -4.39
CA PHE A 31 0.70 12.05 -5.80
C PHE A 31 0.72 10.60 -6.32
N SER A 32 1.39 9.71 -5.60
CA SER A 32 1.46 8.29 -5.97
C SER A 32 0.08 7.62 -5.92
N PHE A 33 -0.78 8.04 -5.00
CA PHE A 33 -2.16 7.56 -4.92
C PHE A 33 -3.01 8.04 -6.10
N ILE A 34 -2.86 9.29 -6.53
CA ILE A 34 -3.51 9.81 -7.75
C ILE A 34 -3.09 8.96 -8.96
N VAL A 35 -1.79 8.67 -9.11
CA VAL A 35 -1.29 7.80 -10.18
C VAL A 35 -1.94 6.41 -10.12
N LEU A 36 -2.05 5.81 -8.94
CA LEU A 36 -2.77 4.54 -8.73
C LEU A 36 -4.23 4.61 -9.22
N LEU A 37 -4.96 5.68 -8.89
CA LEU A 37 -6.34 5.85 -9.33
C LEU A 37 -6.47 5.93 -10.86
N THR A 38 -5.52 6.56 -11.56
CA THR A 38 -5.54 6.59 -13.03
C THR A 38 -5.37 5.22 -13.69
N LYS A 39 -4.85 4.21 -12.95
CA LYS A 39 -4.68 2.85 -13.46
C LYS A 39 -5.96 2.01 -13.39
N ILE A 40 -6.98 2.46 -12.64
CA ILE A 40 -8.26 1.73 -12.49
C ILE A 40 -8.90 1.46 -13.85
N ASN A 41 -8.95 2.48 -14.71
CA ASN A 41 -9.57 2.35 -16.03
C ASN A 41 -8.70 1.62 -17.06
N LYS A 42 -7.43 1.34 -16.74
CA LYS A 42 -6.47 0.71 -17.66
C LYS A 42 -6.35 -0.80 -17.46
N CYS A 43 -6.73 -1.30 -16.28
CA CYS A 43 -6.67 -2.72 -16.00
C CYS A 43 -8.04 -3.38 -16.26
N THR A 44 -8.06 -4.47 -17.02
CA THR A 44 -9.27 -5.29 -17.16
C THR A 44 -9.61 -5.94 -15.82
N THR A 45 -10.89 -5.97 -15.46
CA THR A 45 -11.42 -6.31 -14.12
C THR A 45 -10.98 -7.67 -13.58
N GLU A 46 -10.62 -8.62 -14.45
CA GLU A 46 -10.18 -9.97 -14.05
C GLU A 46 -8.66 -10.22 -14.22
N SER A 47 -7.88 -9.20 -14.57
CA SER A 47 -6.44 -9.35 -14.77
C SER A 47 -5.64 -9.49 -13.46
N PHE A 48 -4.46 -10.11 -13.57
CA PHE A 48 -3.47 -10.17 -12.48
C PHE A 48 -3.06 -8.78 -11.96
N ALA A 49 -2.96 -7.80 -12.87
CA ALA A 49 -2.68 -6.41 -12.53
C ALA A 49 -3.84 -5.76 -11.77
N ALA A 50 -5.10 -5.98 -12.19
CA ALA A 50 -6.27 -5.48 -11.47
C ALA A 50 -6.37 -6.02 -10.03
N TYR A 51 -5.97 -7.28 -9.80
CA TYR A 51 -5.89 -7.83 -8.45
C TYR A 51 -4.92 -7.03 -7.56
N HIS A 52 -3.70 -6.78 -8.06
CA HIS A 52 -2.69 -5.99 -7.34
C HIS A 52 -3.13 -4.54 -7.16
N LEU A 53 -3.84 -3.96 -8.15
CA LEU A 53 -4.38 -2.61 -8.07
C LEU A 53 -5.41 -2.47 -6.95
N ASN A 54 -6.38 -3.38 -6.90
CA ASN A 54 -7.41 -3.38 -5.87
C ASN A 54 -6.80 -3.58 -4.47
N PHE A 55 -5.79 -4.44 -4.35
CA PHE A 55 -5.08 -4.63 -3.09
C PHE A 55 -4.30 -3.37 -2.68
N ALA A 56 -3.55 -2.78 -3.62
CA ALA A 56 -2.80 -1.54 -3.40
C ALA A 56 -3.71 -0.39 -2.95
N ILE A 57 -4.86 -0.17 -3.61
CA ILE A 57 -5.80 0.89 -3.23
C ILE A 57 -6.34 0.66 -1.81
N LYS A 58 -6.75 -0.56 -1.47
CA LYS A 58 -7.24 -0.91 -0.12
C LYS A 58 -6.16 -0.69 0.94
N LEU A 59 -4.92 -1.08 0.65
CA LEU A 59 -3.79 -0.90 1.56
C LEU A 59 -3.53 0.58 1.85
N ASN A 60 -3.52 1.43 0.81
CA ASN A 60 -3.30 2.86 0.96
C ASN A 60 -4.47 3.57 1.65
N LEU A 61 -5.70 3.14 1.41
CA LEU A 61 -6.87 3.68 2.10
C LEU A 61 -6.89 3.31 3.59
N ALA A 62 -6.47 2.09 3.92
CA ALA A 62 -6.29 1.67 5.30
C ALA A 62 -5.20 2.51 6.00
N ALA A 63 -4.08 2.79 5.31
CA ALA A 63 -3.03 3.67 5.84
C ALA A 63 -3.52 5.12 6.04
N ALA A 64 -4.31 5.65 5.11
CA ALA A 64 -4.94 6.97 5.27
C ALA A 64 -5.91 7.01 6.46
N THR A 65 -6.68 5.93 6.66
CA THR A 65 -7.58 5.79 7.81
C THR A 65 -6.79 5.76 9.13
N ALA A 66 -5.67 5.01 9.16
CA ALA A 66 -4.79 4.97 10.32
C ALA A 66 -4.19 6.36 10.64
N LEU A 67 -3.83 7.14 9.62
CA LEU A 67 -3.35 8.51 9.80
C LEU A 67 -4.41 9.40 10.47
N ILE A 68 -5.67 9.34 10.01
CA ILE A 68 -6.79 10.09 10.61
C ILE A 68 -6.98 9.67 12.08
N LEU A 69 -6.92 8.37 12.38
CA LEU A 69 -7.04 7.86 13.74
C LEU A 69 -5.93 8.41 14.66
N VAL A 70 -4.68 8.39 14.19
CA VAL A 70 -3.54 8.93 14.93
C VAL A 70 -3.70 10.44 15.16
N SER A 71 -4.17 11.19 14.16
CA SER A 71 -4.48 12.61 14.32
C SER A 71 -5.60 12.87 15.33
N ALA A 72 -6.61 12.00 15.41
CA ALA A 72 -7.66 12.10 16.43
C ALA A 72 -7.11 11.82 17.84
N LEU A 73 -6.25 10.80 18.00
CA LEU A 73 -5.60 10.50 19.28
C LEU A 73 -4.78 11.68 19.81
N MET A 74 -4.11 12.43 18.93
CA MET A 74 -3.37 13.64 19.28
C MET A 74 -4.25 14.68 19.99
N ILE A 75 -5.48 14.87 19.50
CA ILE A 75 -6.44 15.82 20.07
C ILE A 75 -6.95 15.31 21.42
N VAL A 76 -7.23 14.00 21.54
CA VAL A 76 -7.79 13.38 22.75
C VAL A 76 -6.79 13.38 23.93
N PHE A 77 -5.51 13.13 23.69
CA PHE A 77 -4.53 12.91 24.76
C PHE A 77 -3.91 14.19 25.38
N GLY A 78 -4.34 15.38 24.97
CA GLY A 78 -3.86 16.64 25.54
C GLY A 78 -3.37 17.66 24.52
N GLY A 79 -3.53 17.37 23.23
CA GLY A 79 -3.23 18.30 22.14
C GLY A 79 -1.74 18.49 21.88
N PHE A 80 -1.45 19.41 20.96
CA PHE A 80 -0.12 19.57 20.35
C PHE A 80 0.97 20.14 21.28
N ASN A 81 0.61 20.57 22.50
CA ASN A 81 1.51 21.22 23.44
C ASN A 81 2.21 20.25 24.42
N SER A 82 1.75 19.00 24.51
CA SER A 82 2.28 18.01 25.46
C SER A 82 3.36 17.15 24.82
N GLY A 83 4.60 17.22 25.31
CA GLY A 83 5.71 16.40 24.83
C GLY A 83 5.46 14.90 24.98
N MET A 84 4.81 14.48 26.07
CA MET A 84 4.44 13.06 26.26
C MET A 84 3.43 12.58 25.21
N THR A 85 2.50 13.45 24.79
CA THR A 85 1.53 13.10 23.73
C THR A 85 2.25 12.83 22.42
N TRP A 86 3.25 13.65 22.07
CA TRP A 86 4.09 13.42 20.89
C TRP A 86 4.81 12.08 20.92
N VAL A 87 5.41 11.71 22.07
CA VAL A 87 6.09 10.42 22.22
C VAL A 87 5.11 9.28 21.91
N PHE A 88 3.94 9.25 22.56
CA PHE A 88 2.96 8.18 22.34
C PHE A 88 2.43 8.14 20.89
N VAL A 89 2.07 9.29 20.33
CA VAL A 89 1.49 9.40 18.99
C VAL A 89 2.52 8.99 17.93
N ILE A 90 3.77 9.47 18.02
CA ILE A 90 4.83 9.12 17.06
C ILE A 90 5.17 7.64 17.15
N THR A 91 5.34 7.08 18.35
CA THR A 91 5.67 5.65 18.50
C THR A 91 4.60 4.76 17.89
N TYR A 92 3.32 5.05 18.18
CA TYR A 92 2.21 4.29 17.62
C TYR A 92 2.12 4.46 16.10
N PHE A 93 2.27 5.69 15.61
CA PHE A 93 2.27 5.98 14.17
C PHE A 93 3.35 5.18 13.44
N ILE A 94 4.61 5.26 13.89
CA ILE A 94 5.72 4.55 13.24
C ILE A 94 5.45 3.05 13.22
N PHE A 95 5.05 2.45 14.35
CA PHE A 95 4.78 1.02 14.43
C PHE A 95 3.73 0.56 13.41
N ILE A 96 2.57 1.20 13.41
CA ILE A 96 1.47 0.87 12.49
C ILE A 96 1.87 1.16 11.04
N HIS A 97 2.55 2.29 10.79
CA HIS A 97 2.98 2.70 9.47
C HIS A 97 4.00 1.75 8.85
N THR A 98 4.97 1.27 9.64
CA THR A 98 5.96 0.27 9.20
C THR A 98 5.28 -1.04 8.78
N VAL A 99 4.20 -1.48 9.44
CA VAL A 99 3.43 -2.65 9.01
C VAL A 99 2.88 -2.47 7.58
N PHE A 100 2.31 -1.30 7.26
CA PHE A 100 1.84 -1.03 5.90
C PHE A 100 2.97 -1.05 4.87
N ILE A 101 4.13 -0.48 5.20
CA ILE A 101 5.32 -0.52 4.34
C ILE A 101 5.76 -1.97 4.08
N LEU A 102 5.84 -2.81 5.12
CA LEU A 102 6.21 -4.21 4.99
C LEU A 102 5.23 -4.99 4.10
N ILE A 103 3.93 -4.75 4.24
CA ILE A 103 2.91 -5.36 3.38
C ILE A 103 3.08 -4.90 1.91
N ALA A 104 3.37 -3.62 1.68
CA ALA A 104 3.61 -3.09 0.34
C ALA A 104 4.87 -3.67 -0.31
N VAL A 105 5.96 -3.82 0.45
CA VAL A 105 7.18 -4.50 -0.01
C VAL A 105 6.91 -5.97 -0.31
N TRP A 106 6.15 -6.66 0.55
CA TRP A 106 5.76 -8.04 0.30
C TRP A 106 4.94 -8.20 -0.98
N MET A 107 4.01 -7.27 -1.22
CA MET A 107 3.26 -7.20 -2.47
C MET A 107 4.18 -7.00 -3.68
N LEU A 108 5.17 -6.11 -3.60
CA LEU A 108 6.13 -5.88 -4.68
C LEU A 108 6.90 -7.15 -5.02
N VAL A 109 7.43 -7.85 -4.02
CA VAL A 109 8.16 -9.11 -4.22
C VAL A 109 7.26 -10.19 -4.84
N ARG A 110 5.99 -10.27 -4.40
CA ARG A 110 5.00 -11.20 -4.98
C ARG A 110 4.69 -10.86 -6.44
N ALA A 111 4.54 -9.56 -6.76
CA ALA A 111 4.32 -9.10 -8.12
C ALA A 111 5.49 -9.47 -9.04
N TRP A 112 6.74 -9.22 -8.61
CA TRP A 112 7.95 -9.63 -9.36
C TRP A 112 8.01 -11.13 -9.62
N ALA A 113 7.60 -11.93 -8.63
CA ALA A 113 7.53 -13.39 -8.76
C ALA A 113 6.33 -13.88 -9.59
N GLY A 114 5.44 -12.99 -10.05
CA GLY A 114 4.23 -13.35 -10.81
C GLY A 114 3.17 -14.06 -9.96
N ASN A 115 3.11 -13.76 -8.66
CA ASN A 115 2.20 -14.39 -7.71
C ASN A 115 1.19 -13.40 -7.12
N LYS A 116 -0.05 -13.83 -6.90
CA LYS A 116 -1.09 -13.03 -6.20
C LYS A 116 -0.78 -12.92 -4.70
N MET A 117 -1.42 -12.02 -3.95
CA MET A 117 -1.28 -12.00 -2.48
C MET A 117 -2.08 -13.15 -1.85
N GLY A 118 -1.48 -13.97 -0.98
CA GLY A 118 -2.14 -15.12 -0.30
C GLY A 118 -1.74 -16.52 -0.79
N TYR A 119 -2.34 -17.56 -0.18
CA TYR A 119 -1.97 -18.98 -0.39
C TYR A 119 -2.66 -19.65 -1.60
N LYS A 120 -3.84 -19.19 -2.04
CA LYS A 120 -4.54 -19.80 -3.19
C LYS A 120 -3.84 -19.46 -4.52
N GLN A 121 -3.01 -20.40 -4.97
CA GLN A 121 -2.40 -20.43 -6.30
C GLN A 121 -3.22 -21.33 -7.24
N ASN A 122 -4.51 -21.02 -7.44
CA ASN A 122 -5.32 -21.69 -8.48
C ASN A 122 -4.83 -21.29 -9.85
#